data_AF-A0A6D2ISF3-F1
#
_entry.id   AF-A0A6D2ISF3-F1
#
_cell.length_a   1.000
_cell.length_b   1.000
_cell.length_c   1.000
_cell.angle_alpha   90.00
_cell.angle_beta   90.00
_cell.angle_gamma   90.00
#
_symmetry.space_group_name_H-M   'P 1'
#
loop_
_entity.id
_entity.type
_entity.pdbx_description
1 polymer ?
#
loop_
_entity_poly.entity_id
_entity_poly.type
_entity_poly.pdbx_seq_one_letter_code
_entity_poly.pdbx_strand_id
1 'polypeptide(L)'
;MKISDLPYDLESEILARVSAKSLWKSQTTCKRWYSLLRDENFITRNKKLSKPARESILQIDFGVCSTGDDLHGIHNRTGVDPSIEFPSKLCYLRKDPKKVLKISQIYHCDGLILCSTKRNNWLVIMNPCTGETRLVKPRTFYREDDTYALGYVNSNKPSSSSSPHSHKILRCFYHENEQSVKVAAFEMYDLSSGSWRVLDDLTGDYREFRYGMSLKGNTYWAVGDLGTGLFLMKFDFTTEKFVRLSLPFQSFPNAVFAPLSVVKDEKLSVLDLDIQESSCVMKIWVTNKVDDEDKDLSWRSDCVLEVDLDKFELPSVVKVSSFLLDEENKVAVCCDLDWDRDDENRIRNFITRIYIVGEDMYKQVYKETTRGTRFKLRPLLLTYVPSQTREIKPRTCYGSDDTYALGYVNDSKSFSSYKILRCSCYKKDKSATVAEFEMYDLSSGSWRFLYNFTRNYRIFCDGMSLKGNTYWVYGDKETGLFLMKFDFTTEKFVRLSLPFQSFNLEDTAALSVVKDKKLSVLHQNIIEFSNVMRIWVTNKVDEADKELS
;
A
#
# COMPACT_ATOMS: atom_id res chain seq x y z
N MET A 1 -41.07 -4.21 -7.11
CA MET A 1 -40.06 -5.24 -6.79
C MET A 1 -38.97 -4.56 -5.99
N LYS A 2 -38.76 -4.94 -4.73
CA LYS A 2 -37.60 -4.48 -3.96
C LYS A 2 -36.42 -5.34 -4.38
N ILE A 3 -35.22 -4.79 -4.34
CA ILE A 3 -33.99 -5.53 -4.69
C ILE A 3 -33.78 -6.76 -3.78
N SER A 4 -34.34 -6.72 -2.56
CA SER A 4 -34.41 -7.81 -1.59
C SER A 4 -35.29 -9.00 -2.04
N ASP A 5 -36.12 -8.81 -3.06
CA ASP A 5 -37.00 -9.83 -3.62
C ASP A 5 -36.29 -10.62 -4.75
N LEU A 6 -35.05 -10.25 -5.09
CA LEU A 6 -34.23 -10.97 -6.06
C LEU A 6 -33.56 -12.21 -5.44
N PRO A 7 -33.34 -13.27 -6.24
CA PRO A 7 -32.46 -14.37 -5.89
C PRO A 7 -31.07 -13.87 -5.48
N TYR A 8 -30.46 -14.54 -4.51
CA TYR A 8 -29.17 -14.14 -3.92
C TYR A 8 -28.05 -13.99 -4.96
N ASP A 9 -28.01 -14.88 -5.94
CA ASP A 9 -26.97 -14.85 -6.97
C ASP A 9 -27.09 -13.64 -7.90
N LEU A 10 -28.32 -13.26 -8.27
CA LEU A 10 -28.58 -12.09 -9.12
C LEU A 10 -28.30 -10.79 -8.37
N GLU A 11 -28.69 -10.71 -7.11
CA GLU A 11 -28.38 -9.57 -6.24
C GLU A 11 -26.87 -9.41 -6.04
N SER A 12 -26.15 -10.51 -5.77
CA SER A 12 -24.70 -10.55 -5.66
C SER A 12 -24.02 -10.12 -6.96
N GLU A 13 -24.52 -10.56 -8.11
CA GLU A 13 -23.98 -10.15 -9.40
C GLU A 13 -24.20 -8.66 -9.70
N ILE A 14 -25.38 -8.12 -9.38
CA ILE A 14 -25.69 -6.70 -9.57
C ILE A 14 -24.78 -5.86 -8.67
N LEU A 15 -24.70 -6.19 -7.39
CA LEU A 15 -23.89 -5.45 -6.43
C LEU A 15 -22.39 -5.57 -6.75
N ALA A 16 -21.92 -6.71 -7.27
CA ALA A 16 -20.52 -6.87 -7.67
C ALA A 16 -20.11 -5.91 -8.79
N ARG A 17 -21.05 -5.34 -9.56
CA ARG A 17 -20.76 -4.34 -10.61
C ARG A 17 -20.79 -2.89 -10.10
N VAL A 18 -21.25 -2.66 -8.86
CA VAL A 18 -21.31 -1.33 -8.23
C VAL A 18 -19.95 -0.97 -7.62
N SER A 19 -19.61 0.32 -7.59
CA SER A 19 -18.34 0.77 -7.02
C SER A 19 -18.23 0.46 -5.52
N ALA A 20 -17.03 0.09 -5.09
CA ALA A 20 -16.72 -0.30 -3.71
C ALA A 20 -17.15 0.74 -2.67
N LYS A 21 -17.01 2.03 -2.96
CA LYS A 21 -17.41 3.14 -2.07
C LYS A 21 -18.92 3.28 -1.93
N SER A 22 -19.66 3.15 -3.03
CA SER A 22 -21.13 3.21 -3.00
C SER A 22 -21.70 2.01 -2.24
N LEU A 23 -21.15 0.82 -2.49
CA LEU A 23 -21.49 -0.38 -1.72
C LEU A 23 -21.24 -0.19 -0.23
N TRP A 24 -20.10 0.38 0.15
CA TRP A 24 -19.77 0.62 1.56
C TRP A 24 -20.77 1.56 2.25
N LYS A 25 -21.27 2.59 1.55
CA LYS A 25 -22.35 3.46 2.07
C LYS A 25 -23.67 2.70 2.24
N SER A 26 -23.93 1.71 1.40
CA SER A 26 -25.14 0.87 1.42
C SER A 26 -25.09 -0.28 2.44
N GLN A 27 -23.99 -0.45 3.18
CA GLN A 27 -23.90 -1.52 4.19
C GLN A 27 -24.91 -1.37 5.33
N THR A 28 -25.42 -0.16 5.57
CA THR A 28 -26.42 0.13 6.59
C THR A 28 -27.85 -0.11 6.12
N THR A 29 -28.05 -0.42 4.83
CA THR A 29 -29.38 -0.53 4.23
C THR A 29 -30.07 -1.85 4.62
N CYS A 30 -29.36 -2.98 4.63
CA CYS A 30 -29.91 -4.25 5.13
C CYS A 30 -28.83 -5.22 5.61
N LYS A 31 -29.20 -6.16 6.50
CA LYS A 31 -28.29 -7.18 7.07
C LYS A 31 -27.71 -8.12 6.01
N ARG A 32 -28.48 -8.44 4.97
CA ARG A 32 -28.05 -9.33 3.88
C ARG A 32 -26.94 -8.68 3.06
N TRP A 33 -27.07 -7.40 2.73
CA TRP A 33 -26.02 -6.61 2.09
C TRP A 33 -24.82 -6.43 3.00
N TYR A 34 -25.04 -6.12 4.27
CA TYR A 34 -23.96 -6.04 5.25
C TYR A 34 -23.09 -7.32 5.28
N SER A 35 -23.71 -8.50 5.23
CA SER A 35 -23.01 -9.78 5.17
C SER A 35 -22.31 -10.00 3.81
N LEU A 36 -23.00 -9.73 2.70
CA LEU A 36 -22.48 -9.93 1.35
C LEU A 36 -21.25 -9.05 1.06
N LEU A 37 -21.28 -7.78 1.49
CA LEU A 37 -20.17 -6.83 1.32
C LEU A 37 -18.93 -7.19 2.13
N ARG A 38 -19.03 -8.21 3.01
CA ARG A 38 -17.93 -8.73 3.82
C ARG A 38 -17.50 -10.12 3.37
N ASP A 39 -18.13 -10.68 2.35
CA ASP A 39 -17.74 -11.95 1.76
C ASP A 39 -16.56 -11.75 0.78
N GLU A 40 -15.49 -12.51 0.95
CA GLU A 40 -14.27 -12.37 0.15
C GLU A 40 -14.50 -12.73 -1.33
N ASN A 41 -15.36 -13.71 -1.61
CA ASN A 41 -15.69 -14.05 -3.00
C ASN A 41 -16.43 -12.88 -3.65
N PHE A 42 -17.34 -12.24 -2.93
CA PHE A 42 -17.99 -11.01 -3.38
C PHE A 42 -16.98 -9.87 -3.57
N ILE A 43 -16.08 -9.61 -2.61
CA ILE A 43 -15.06 -8.54 -2.72
C ILE A 43 -14.15 -8.79 -3.93
N THR A 44 -13.66 -10.02 -4.10
CA THR A 44 -12.82 -10.42 -5.24
C THR A 44 -13.57 -10.26 -6.55
N ARG A 45 -14.84 -10.70 -6.58
CA ARG A 45 -15.71 -10.54 -7.75
C ARG A 45 -16.02 -9.08 -8.03
N ASN A 46 -16.20 -8.25 -7.01
CA ASN A 46 -16.37 -6.81 -7.13
C ASN A 46 -15.12 -6.13 -7.67
N LYS A 47 -13.93 -6.49 -7.17
CA LYS A 47 -12.65 -6.02 -7.73
C LYS A 47 -12.49 -6.37 -9.21
N LYS A 48 -13.05 -7.50 -9.65
CA LYS A 48 -12.99 -7.95 -11.06
C LYS A 48 -14.09 -7.36 -11.95
N LEU A 49 -15.31 -7.22 -11.45
CA LEU A 49 -16.50 -6.89 -12.24
C LEU A 49 -16.94 -5.43 -12.11
N SER A 50 -16.62 -4.76 -11.01
CA SER A 50 -16.96 -3.35 -10.86
C SER A 50 -16.12 -2.55 -11.84
N LYS A 51 -16.76 -1.58 -12.49
CA LYS A 51 -16.00 -0.50 -13.12
C LYS A 51 -15.36 0.29 -11.97
N PRO A 52 -14.02 0.38 -11.89
CA PRO A 52 -13.39 1.14 -10.83
C PRO A 52 -13.87 2.59 -10.96
N ALA A 53 -14.67 3.04 -10.00
CA ALA A 53 -15.01 4.45 -9.87
C ALA A 53 -13.77 5.14 -9.32
N ARG A 54 -12.91 5.61 -10.22
CA ARG A 54 -11.74 6.40 -9.85
C ARG A 54 -12.18 7.72 -9.30
N GLU A 55 -11.48 8.13 -8.27
CA GLU A 55 -11.62 9.46 -7.69
C GLU A 55 -10.33 10.21 -7.91
N SER A 56 -10.47 11.50 -8.18
CA SER A 56 -9.33 12.37 -8.45
C SER A 56 -9.10 13.29 -7.25
N ILE A 57 -7.88 13.35 -6.77
CA ILE A 57 -7.43 14.24 -5.70
C ILE A 57 -6.56 15.34 -6.32
N LEU A 58 -6.89 16.56 -5.95
CA LEU A 58 -6.13 17.76 -6.27
C LEU A 58 -5.61 18.37 -4.97
N GLN A 59 -4.29 18.49 -4.85
CA GLN A 59 -3.63 19.24 -3.80
C GLN A 59 -3.04 20.52 -4.39
N ILE A 60 -3.46 21.67 -3.84
CA ILE A 60 -2.89 22.98 -4.16
C ILE A 60 -2.46 23.62 -2.84
N ASP A 61 -1.23 24.11 -2.78
CA ASP A 61 -0.56 24.57 -1.56
C ASP A 61 -0.62 23.52 -0.44
N PHE A 62 -1.57 23.68 0.47
CA PHE A 62 -1.84 22.76 1.57
C PHE A 62 -3.31 22.34 1.68
N GLY A 63 -4.12 22.79 0.72
CA GLY A 63 -5.51 22.40 0.56
C GLY A 63 -5.62 21.11 -0.23
N VAL A 64 -6.60 20.29 0.13
CA VAL A 64 -6.92 19.06 -0.60
C VAL A 64 -8.38 19.13 -1.01
N CYS A 65 -8.61 18.90 -2.29
CA CYS A 65 -9.92 18.71 -2.88
C CYS A 65 -9.94 17.34 -3.53
N SER A 66 -11.09 16.69 -3.54
CA SER A 66 -11.30 15.54 -4.41
C SER A 66 -12.63 15.70 -5.12
N THR A 67 -12.68 15.15 -6.31
CA THR A 67 -13.90 14.99 -7.06
C THR A 67 -14.24 13.50 -7.11
N GLY A 68 -15.53 13.19 -7.00
CA GLY A 68 -16.04 11.82 -7.15
C GLY A 68 -15.93 11.29 -8.58
N ASP A 69 -15.43 12.12 -9.51
CA ASP A 69 -15.30 11.80 -10.92
C ASP A 69 -13.85 11.45 -11.31
N ASP A 70 -13.73 10.54 -12.28
CA ASP A 70 -12.46 10.21 -12.93
C ASP A 70 -12.09 11.31 -13.93
N LEU A 71 -11.01 12.04 -13.65
CA LEU A 71 -10.52 13.08 -14.54
C LEU A 71 -9.74 12.52 -15.74
N HIS A 72 -9.50 11.20 -15.82
CA HIS A 72 -8.94 10.57 -17.01
C HIS A 72 -9.89 10.60 -18.23
N GLY A 73 -11.17 10.97 -18.10
CA GLY A 73 -12.15 10.86 -19.20
C GLY A 73 -13.02 12.09 -19.44
N ILE A 74 -12.54 13.29 -19.07
CA ILE A 74 -13.35 14.53 -19.10
C ILE A 74 -13.86 14.89 -20.50
N HIS A 75 -13.11 14.55 -21.54
CA HIS A 75 -13.43 14.83 -22.95
C HIS A 75 -14.65 14.05 -23.47
N ASN A 76 -15.06 12.95 -22.83
CA ASN A 76 -16.27 12.20 -23.20
C ASN A 76 -17.58 12.90 -22.78
N ARG A 77 -17.51 14.04 -22.09
CA ARG A 77 -18.71 14.86 -21.78
C ARG A 77 -19.12 15.67 -23.01
N THR A 78 -19.87 15.02 -23.91
CA THR A 78 -20.50 15.66 -25.06
C THR A 78 -21.37 16.85 -24.63
N GLY A 79 -21.00 18.07 -25.06
CA GLY A 79 -21.92 19.20 -25.19
C GLY A 79 -22.04 20.20 -24.04
N VAL A 80 -21.30 20.06 -22.93
CA VAL A 80 -21.26 21.07 -21.86
C VAL A 80 -19.82 21.54 -21.70
N ASP A 81 -19.62 22.85 -21.71
CA ASP A 81 -18.34 23.50 -21.47
C ASP A 81 -17.65 22.84 -20.25
N PRO A 82 -16.50 22.15 -20.40
CA PRO A 82 -15.89 21.44 -19.27
C PRO A 82 -15.30 22.47 -18.30
N SER A 83 -16.13 23.04 -17.44
CA SER A 83 -15.71 23.64 -16.17
C SER A 83 -15.54 22.49 -15.18
N ILE A 84 -14.30 22.26 -14.73
CA ILE A 84 -14.07 21.30 -13.66
C ILE A 84 -14.47 22.01 -12.37
N GLU A 85 -15.70 21.77 -11.91
CA GLU A 85 -16.09 22.16 -10.56
C GLU A 85 -15.38 21.23 -9.58
N PHE A 86 -14.23 21.64 -9.07
CA PHE A 86 -13.65 21.01 -7.89
C PHE A 86 -14.54 21.38 -6.70
N PRO A 87 -15.18 20.40 -6.02
CA PRO A 87 -15.96 20.68 -4.83
C PRO A 87 -15.03 21.37 -3.83
N SER A 88 -15.45 22.54 -3.38
CA SER A 88 -14.69 23.31 -2.41
C SER A 88 -14.69 22.55 -1.08
N LYS A 89 -13.51 21.97 -0.77
CA LYS A 89 -13.10 21.29 0.48
C LYS A 89 -13.43 19.79 0.57
N LEU A 90 -12.39 18.98 0.36
CA LEU A 90 -12.26 17.70 1.06
C LEU A 90 -11.24 17.82 2.17
N CYS A 91 -11.70 18.24 3.35
CA CYS A 91 -10.96 18.05 4.59
C CYS A 91 -11.11 16.59 5.02
N TYR A 92 -10.35 15.66 4.41
CA TYR A 92 -10.34 14.24 4.79
C TYR A 92 -9.96 13.98 6.25
N LEU A 93 -9.50 15.02 6.95
CA LEU A 93 -9.22 14.97 8.38
C LEU A 93 -9.99 16.10 9.07
N ARG A 94 -11.22 15.85 9.51
CA ARG A 94 -11.85 16.65 10.59
C ARG A 94 -13.09 16.01 11.21
N LYS A 95 -13.13 16.06 12.54
CA LYS A 95 -14.34 16.08 13.39
C LYS A 95 -14.83 17.50 13.72
N ASP A 96 -14.05 18.55 13.45
CA ASP A 96 -14.36 19.93 13.88
C ASP A 96 -14.05 21.00 12.80
N PRO A 97 -15.04 21.74 12.27
CA PRO A 97 -14.88 22.76 11.22
C PRO A 97 -13.99 23.98 11.58
N LYS A 98 -13.38 24.08 12.77
CA LYS A 98 -12.50 25.20 13.18
C LYS A 98 -10.96 24.99 13.10
N LYS A 99 -10.39 23.77 13.02
CA LYS A 99 -8.93 23.52 12.71
C LYS A 99 -8.57 22.82 11.38
N VAL A 100 -8.40 23.53 10.26
CA VAL A 100 -8.24 22.88 8.92
C VAL A 100 -6.86 22.27 8.90
N LEU A 101 -6.77 20.95 8.68
CA LEU A 101 -5.48 20.29 8.56
C LEU A 101 -4.88 20.61 7.21
N LYS A 102 -3.75 21.33 7.24
CA LYS A 102 -2.93 21.67 6.08
C LYS A 102 -2.09 20.45 5.72
N ILE A 103 -2.25 19.89 4.53
CA ILE A 103 -1.53 18.69 4.07
C ILE A 103 -0.31 19.11 3.25
N SER A 104 0.84 18.48 3.51
CA SER A 104 2.08 18.73 2.77
C SER A 104 2.34 17.66 1.69
N GLN A 105 2.09 16.39 1.97
CA GLN A 105 2.37 15.30 1.03
C GLN A 105 1.21 14.31 1.05
N ILE A 106 0.88 13.79 -0.13
CA ILE A 106 -0.15 12.76 -0.33
C ILE A 106 0.46 11.66 -1.19
N TYR A 107 0.28 10.43 -0.75
CA TYR A 107 0.64 9.22 -1.50
C TYR A 107 -0.54 8.26 -1.46
N HIS A 108 -0.78 7.53 -2.53
CA HIS A 108 -1.80 6.48 -2.56
C HIS A 108 -1.16 5.14 -2.94
N CYS A 109 -1.75 4.05 -2.45
CA CYS A 109 -1.37 2.69 -2.80
C CYS A 109 -2.54 1.76 -2.46
N ASP A 110 -2.98 0.93 -3.41
CA ASP A 110 -4.05 -0.07 -3.23
C ASP A 110 -5.29 0.45 -2.48
N GLY A 111 -5.72 1.67 -2.80
CA GLY A 111 -6.88 2.33 -2.19
C GLY A 111 -6.68 2.92 -0.80
N LEU A 112 -5.48 2.79 -0.20
CA LEU A 112 -5.07 3.56 0.97
C LEU A 112 -4.42 4.88 0.55
N ILE A 113 -4.57 5.89 1.40
CA ILE A 113 -3.91 7.19 1.24
C ILE A 113 -3.07 7.48 2.49
N LEU A 114 -1.82 7.88 2.27
CA LEU A 114 -0.89 8.39 3.27
C LEU A 114 -0.77 9.90 3.11
N CYS A 115 -1.00 10.64 4.20
CA CYS A 115 -0.92 12.09 4.23
C CYS A 115 0.03 12.56 5.34
N SER A 116 0.92 13.50 5.03
CA SER A 116 1.66 14.27 6.05
C SER A 116 1.11 15.69 6.17
N THR A 117 1.13 16.26 7.37
CA THR A 117 0.67 17.65 7.58
C THR A 117 1.76 18.68 7.32
N LYS A 118 1.39 19.96 7.18
CA LYS A 118 2.34 21.07 7.08
C LYS A 118 3.35 21.03 8.23
N ARG A 119 4.65 21.13 7.91
CA ARG A 119 5.80 20.91 8.81
C ARG A 119 5.99 19.45 9.27
N ASN A 120 5.29 18.51 8.66
CA ASN A 120 5.30 17.08 8.93
C ASN A 120 4.97 16.70 10.39
N ASN A 121 4.19 17.51 11.10
CA ASN A 121 3.87 17.26 12.51
C ASN A 121 3.12 15.93 12.75
N TRP A 122 2.35 15.49 11.75
CA TRP A 122 1.54 14.27 11.79
C TRP A 122 1.62 13.54 10.45
N LEU A 123 1.70 12.21 10.53
CA LEU A 123 1.59 11.28 9.42
C LEU A 123 0.35 10.41 9.64
N VAL A 124 -0.56 10.40 8.67
CA VAL A 124 -1.86 9.73 8.78
C VAL A 124 -2.06 8.81 7.59
N ILE A 125 -2.39 7.55 7.88
CA ILE A 125 -2.95 6.62 6.90
C ILE A 125 -4.46 6.70 6.98
N MET A 126 -5.11 6.68 5.83
CA MET A 126 -6.56 6.70 5.74
C MET A 126 -7.04 5.73 4.67
N ASN A 127 -8.19 5.11 4.93
CA ASN A 127 -8.96 4.39 3.93
C ASN A 127 -10.18 5.27 3.54
N PRO A 128 -10.20 5.84 2.33
CA PRO A 128 -11.29 6.71 1.87
C PRO A 128 -12.63 5.98 1.68
N CYS A 129 -12.65 4.67 1.46
CA CYS A 129 -13.88 3.86 1.42
C CYS A 129 -14.50 3.78 2.80
N THR A 130 -13.71 3.38 3.79
CA THR A 130 -14.22 3.06 5.12
C THR A 130 -14.33 4.28 6.04
N GLY A 131 -13.58 5.34 5.73
CA GLY A 131 -13.39 6.50 6.62
C GLY A 131 -12.46 6.20 7.80
N GLU A 132 -11.86 5.01 7.85
CA GLU A 132 -10.91 4.66 8.90
C GLU A 132 -9.63 5.48 8.72
N THR A 133 -9.11 5.96 9.84
CA THR A 133 -7.88 6.75 9.90
C THR A 133 -6.99 6.21 11.00
N ARG A 134 -5.68 6.22 10.75
CA ARG A 134 -4.65 5.78 11.68
C ARG A 134 -3.52 6.78 11.69
N LEU A 135 -3.25 7.35 12.87
CA LEU A 135 -2.09 8.18 13.08
C LEU A 135 -0.87 7.27 13.21
N VAL A 136 0.12 7.48 12.35
CA VAL A 136 1.43 6.86 12.49
C VAL A 136 2.24 7.76 13.43
N LYS A 137 2.92 7.18 14.42
CA LYS A 137 3.84 7.91 15.30
C LYS A 137 5.25 7.76 14.74
N PRO A 138 6.12 8.79 14.80
CA PRO A 138 7.50 8.63 14.36
C PRO A 138 8.24 7.72 15.33
N ARG A 139 9.31 7.07 14.86
CA ARG A 139 10.23 6.33 15.75
C ARG A 139 10.95 7.27 16.73
N THR A 140 11.35 8.45 16.25
CA THR A 140 12.04 9.47 17.04
C THR A 140 11.25 10.78 17.02
N PHE A 141 11.25 11.49 15.90
CA PHE A 141 10.48 12.71 15.66
C PHE A 141 10.34 12.92 14.14
N TYR A 142 9.38 13.74 13.72
CA TYR A 142 9.22 14.12 12.32
C TYR A 142 10.10 15.32 11.96
N ARG A 143 10.68 15.29 10.75
CA ARG A 143 11.42 16.42 10.17
C ARG A 143 10.62 17.04 9.05
N GLU A 144 10.78 18.34 8.85
CA GLU A 144 10.03 19.09 7.83
C GLU A 144 10.38 18.64 6.39
N ASP A 145 11.57 18.09 6.20
CA ASP A 145 12.09 17.55 4.95
C ASP A 145 11.88 16.02 4.80
N ASP A 146 11.24 15.35 5.77
CA ASP A 146 10.88 13.94 5.63
C ASP A 146 10.02 13.73 4.38
N THR A 147 10.35 12.70 3.62
CA THR A 147 9.59 12.23 2.45
C THR A 147 9.16 10.79 2.68
N TYR A 148 8.08 10.38 2.03
CA TYR A 148 7.47 9.08 2.26
C TYR A 148 7.18 8.33 0.95
N ALA A 149 7.03 7.03 1.07
CA ALA A 149 6.52 6.15 0.02
C ALA A 149 5.54 5.15 0.63
N LEU A 150 4.52 4.75 -0.12
CA LEU A 150 3.52 3.77 0.31
C LEU A 150 3.49 2.60 -0.68
N GLY A 151 3.67 1.39 -0.17
CA GLY A 151 3.70 0.16 -0.94
C GLY A 151 3.21 -1.04 -0.15
N TYR A 152 3.29 -2.23 -0.73
CA TYR A 152 2.97 -3.49 -0.06
C TYR A 152 3.86 -4.63 -0.56
N VAL A 153 4.01 -5.66 0.27
CA VAL A 153 4.73 -6.89 -0.12
C VAL A 153 3.84 -7.73 -1.03
N ASN A 154 4.33 -8.07 -2.22
CA ASN A 154 3.59 -8.93 -3.14
C ASN A 154 3.79 -10.41 -2.75
N SER A 155 2.72 -11.07 -2.32
CA SER A 155 2.73 -12.44 -1.76
C SER A 155 2.94 -13.55 -2.77
N ASN A 156 3.09 -13.24 -4.06
CA ASN A 156 3.42 -14.24 -5.09
C ASN A 156 4.86 -14.78 -4.97
N LYS A 157 5.66 -14.28 -4.03
CA LYS A 157 6.99 -14.79 -3.68
C LYS A 157 7.00 -15.34 -2.25
N PRO A 158 7.61 -16.52 -2.00
CA PRO A 158 7.75 -17.05 -0.65
C PRO A 158 8.85 -16.27 0.08
N SER A 159 8.50 -15.16 0.72
CA SER A 159 9.35 -14.52 1.73
C SER A 159 8.89 -14.95 3.12
N SER A 160 9.83 -15.46 3.91
CA SER A 160 9.65 -16.22 5.14
C SER A 160 9.17 -15.45 6.37
N SER A 161 8.47 -14.32 6.26
CA SER A 161 8.07 -13.57 7.48
C SER A 161 7.00 -12.49 7.35
N SER A 162 6.07 -12.51 6.38
CA SER A 162 4.97 -11.52 6.41
C SER A 162 3.66 -12.05 5.87
N SER A 163 2.59 -11.60 6.53
CA SER A 163 1.21 -11.79 6.11
C SER A 163 1.00 -11.38 4.65
N PRO A 164 0.10 -12.06 3.92
CA PRO A 164 -0.24 -11.68 2.56
C PRO A 164 -0.82 -10.25 2.59
N HIS A 165 -0.18 -9.31 1.88
CA HIS A 165 -0.55 -7.90 1.76
C HIS A 165 -0.25 -7.00 2.97
N SER A 166 0.91 -7.14 3.61
CA SER A 166 1.36 -6.11 4.55
C SER A 166 1.75 -4.83 3.78
N HIS A 167 0.94 -3.79 3.98
CA HIS A 167 1.29 -2.44 3.53
C HIS A 167 2.45 -1.92 4.38
N LYS A 168 3.34 -1.19 3.74
CA LYS A 168 4.53 -0.63 4.37
C LYS A 168 4.70 0.84 3.97
N ILE A 169 5.27 1.63 4.87
CA ILE A 169 5.68 3.01 4.59
C ILE A 169 7.19 3.08 4.64
N LEU A 170 7.79 3.52 3.54
CA LEU A 170 9.18 3.94 3.53
C LEU A 170 9.22 5.42 3.92
N ARG A 171 10.03 5.76 4.91
CA ARG A 171 10.36 7.14 5.27
C ARG A 171 11.81 7.41 4.87
N CYS A 172 12.04 8.48 4.15
CA CYS A 172 13.37 8.99 3.83
C CYS A 172 13.58 10.34 4.53
N PHE A 173 14.71 10.49 5.21
CA PHE A 173 15.10 11.72 5.90
C PHE A 173 16.61 11.94 5.80
N TYR A 174 17.05 13.19 5.91
CA TYR A 174 18.47 13.54 5.77
C TYR A 174 19.08 13.91 7.10
N HIS A 175 20.27 13.40 7.39
CA HIS A 175 21.09 13.86 8.51
C HIS A 175 22.46 14.31 8.00
N GLU A 176 23.13 15.17 8.76
CA GLU A 176 24.50 15.55 8.47
C GLU A 176 25.45 14.52 9.09
N ASN A 177 26.40 14.03 8.30
CA ASN A 177 27.49 13.21 8.81
C ASN A 177 28.58 14.09 9.46
N GLU A 178 29.64 13.47 9.98
CA GLU A 178 30.77 14.17 10.62
C GLU A 178 31.48 15.17 9.70
N GLN A 179 31.31 15.03 8.38
CA GLN A 179 31.89 15.90 7.35
C GLN A 179 30.91 16.98 6.87
N SER A 180 29.78 17.16 7.56
CA SER A 180 28.70 18.10 7.20
C SER A 180 28.07 17.82 5.82
N VAL A 181 28.16 16.58 5.32
CA VAL A 181 27.48 16.13 4.11
C VAL A 181 26.11 15.57 4.50
N LYS A 182 25.07 15.97 3.77
CA LYS A 182 23.73 15.43 3.94
C LYS A 182 23.65 14.01 3.39
N VAL A 183 23.30 13.06 4.23
CA VAL A 183 23.13 11.65 3.87
C VAL A 183 21.67 11.25 4.04
N ALA A 184 21.09 10.63 3.01
CA ALA A 184 19.76 10.06 3.10
C ALA A 184 19.78 8.79 3.97
N ALA A 185 18.85 8.71 4.91
CA ALA A 185 18.60 7.56 5.77
C ALA A 185 17.15 7.11 5.63
N PHE A 186 16.92 5.81 5.82
CA PHE A 186 15.63 5.19 5.56
C PHE A 186 15.10 4.42 6.76
N GLU A 187 13.81 4.59 7.04
CA GLU A 187 13.05 3.84 8.02
C GLU A 187 11.84 3.20 7.34
N MET A 188 11.51 1.96 7.73
CA MET A 188 10.35 1.24 7.23
C MET A 188 9.33 1.06 8.36
N TYR A 189 8.09 1.48 8.12
CA TYR A 189 6.95 1.15 8.97
C TYR A 189 6.20 -0.02 8.38
N ASP A 190 5.93 -1.06 9.17
CA ASP A 190 5.01 -2.12 8.79
C ASP A 190 3.64 -1.85 9.43
N LEU A 191 2.59 -1.75 8.60
CA LEU A 191 1.25 -1.46 9.09
C LEU A 191 0.70 -2.60 9.96
N SER A 192 1.11 -3.84 9.68
CA SER A 192 0.63 -5.03 10.37
C SER A 192 1.18 -5.13 11.79
N SER A 193 2.49 -4.91 11.99
CA SER A 193 3.10 -4.86 13.32
C SER A 193 2.89 -3.50 14.01
N GLY A 194 2.66 -2.45 13.22
CA GLY A 194 2.58 -1.09 13.71
C GLY A 194 3.89 -0.51 14.24
N SER A 195 5.02 -1.07 13.80
CA SER A 195 6.37 -0.69 14.27
C SER A 195 7.26 -0.18 13.14
N TRP A 196 8.23 0.66 13.52
CA TRP A 196 9.30 1.13 12.64
C TRP A 196 10.57 0.31 12.83
N ARG A 197 11.32 0.12 11.75
CA ARG A 197 12.71 -0.36 11.77
C ARG A 197 13.59 0.45 10.83
N VAL A 198 14.89 0.46 11.07
CA VAL A 198 15.89 1.15 10.22
C VAL A 198 16.30 0.23 9.07
N LEU A 199 16.62 0.83 7.93
CA LEU A 199 17.22 0.15 6.78
C LEU A 199 18.68 0.62 6.63
N ASP A 200 19.58 0.05 7.42
CA ASP A 200 20.98 0.49 7.50
C ASP A 200 21.76 0.25 6.18
N ASP A 201 21.35 -0.74 5.40
CA ASP A 201 21.99 -1.10 4.12
C ASP A 201 21.65 -0.12 2.98
N LEU A 202 20.71 0.81 3.20
CA LEU A 202 20.30 1.79 2.20
C LEU A 202 20.94 3.13 2.52
N THR A 203 21.99 3.47 1.77
CA THR A 203 22.59 4.80 1.77
C THR A 203 22.77 5.29 0.34
N GLY A 204 22.51 6.57 0.09
CA GLY A 204 22.65 7.14 -1.25
C GLY A 204 22.53 8.65 -1.27
N ASP A 205 23.14 9.26 -2.27
CA ASP A 205 23.14 10.71 -2.52
C ASP A 205 21.94 11.15 -3.38
N TYR A 206 20.79 10.52 -3.15
CA TYR A 206 19.59 10.81 -3.91
C TYR A 206 18.95 12.08 -3.38
N ARG A 207 18.68 13.05 -4.25
CA ARG A 207 18.00 14.29 -3.87
C ARG A 207 16.48 14.11 -4.02
N GLU A 208 15.77 14.29 -2.91
CA GLU A 208 14.33 14.51 -2.75
C GLU A 208 13.37 13.44 -3.33
N PHE A 209 12.87 12.53 -2.47
CA PHE A 209 11.84 11.51 -2.83
C PHE A 209 10.39 12.03 -2.72
N ARG A 210 10.11 13.25 -3.21
CA ARG A 210 8.72 13.73 -3.28
C ARG A 210 8.02 13.19 -4.53
N TYR A 211 6.69 13.12 -4.47
CA TYR A 211 5.82 12.81 -5.62
C TYR A 211 6.01 11.41 -6.22
N GLY A 212 6.40 10.44 -5.40
CA GLY A 212 6.49 9.04 -5.81
C GLY A 212 5.12 8.44 -6.13
N MET A 213 5.05 7.67 -7.22
CA MET A 213 3.83 7.01 -7.68
C MET A 213 3.86 5.53 -7.34
N SER A 214 2.79 5.01 -6.73
CA SER A 214 2.70 3.59 -6.39
C SER A 214 2.00 2.81 -7.51
N LEU A 215 2.64 1.72 -7.95
CA LEU A 215 2.10 0.81 -8.95
C LEU A 215 2.47 -0.63 -8.57
N LYS A 216 1.44 -1.50 -8.47
CA LYS A 216 1.61 -2.93 -8.14
C LYS A 216 2.44 -3.16 -6.87
N GLY A 217 2.21 -2.35 -5.85
CA GLY A 217 2.85 -2.46 -4.52
C GLY A 217 4.23 -1.81 -4.40
N ASN A 218 4.82 -1.37 -5.50
CA ASN A 218 6.12 -0.70 -5.53
C ASN A 218 5.96 0.80 -5.81
N THR A 219 6.89 1.62 -5.31
CA THR A 219 6.87 3.07 -5.56
C THR A 219 7.96 3.47 -6.54
N TYR A 220 7.63 4.41 -7.44
CA TYR A 220 8.49 4.89 -8.51
C TYR A 220 8.68 6.41 -8.43
N TRP A 221 9.89 6.89 -8.74
CA TRP A 221 10.25 8.31 -8.80
C TRP A 221 11.10 8.59 -10.03
N ALA A 222 10.93 9.76 -10.64
CA ALA A 222 11.95 10.30 -11.54
C ALA A 222 12.97 11.07 -10.69
N VAL A 223 14.21 10.58 -10.66
CA VAL A 223 15.30 11.14 -9.85
C VAL A 223 16.46 11.47 -10.78
N GLY A 224 17.21 12.54 -10.51
CA GLY A 224 18.42 12.85 -11.26
C GLY A 224 19.42 13.62 -10.43
N ASP A 225 20.66 13.62 -10.91
CA ASP A 225 21.75 14.42 -10.35
C ASP A 225 22.32 15.36 -11.43
N LEU A 226 22.88 16.48 -10.99
CA LEU A 226 23.54 17.46 -11.85
C LEU A 226 24.70 16.78 -12.58
N GLY A 227 24.53 16.54 -13.88
CA GLY A 227 25.55 15.94 -14.76
C GLY A 227 25.26 14.52 -15.25
N THR A 228 24.33 13.78 -14.61
CA THR A 228 23.98 12.41 -15.05
C THR A 228 22.60 12.30 -15.71
N GLY A 229 21.78 13.35 -15.64
CA GLY A 229 20.41 13.38 -16.16
C GLY A 229 19.43 12.63 -15.25
N LEU A 230 18.14 12.67 -15.62
CA LEU A 230 17.08 11.95 -14.94
C LEU A 230 17.10 10.46 -15.27
N PHE A 231 16.70 9.64 -14.30
CA PHE A 231 16.44 8.22 -14.43
C PHE A 231 15.23 7.84 -13.56
N LEU A 232 14.68 6.66 -13.79
CA LEU A 232 13.58 6.15 -12.99
C LEU A 232 14.14 5.35 -11.81
N MET A 233 13.69 5.65 -10.60
CA MET A 233 14.02 4.88 -9.40
C MET A 233 12.77 4.13 -8.94
N LYS A 234 12.89 2.81 -8.73
CA LYS A 234 11.88 1.97 -8.11
C LYS A 234 12.36 1.59 -6.71
N PHE A 235 11.47 1.66 -5.71
CA PHE A 235 11.68 0.94 -4.46
C PHE A 235 10.79 -0.30 -4.45
N ASP A 236 11.44 -1.46 -4.41
CA ASP A 236 10.75 -2.74 -4.34
C ASP A 236 10.45 -3.08 -2.87
N PHE A 237 9.18 -3.08 -2.47
CA PHE A 237 8.78 -3.35 -1.08
C PHE A 237 8.87 -4.83 -0.70
N THR A 238 8.98 -5.72 -1.69
CA THR A 238 9.12 -7.17 -1.47
C THR A 238 10.57 -7.52 -1.21
N THR A 239 11.50 -6.99 -2.00
CA THR A 239 12.94 -7.22 -1.80
C THR A 239 13.61 -6.16 -0.93
N GLU A 240 12.91 -5.06 -0.64
CA GLU A 240 13.35 -3.90 0.15
C GLU A 240 14.60 -3.22 -0.43
N LYS A 241 14.64 -3.08 -1.76
CA LYS A 241 15.79 -2.56 -2.50
C LYS A 241 15.39 -1.46 -3.47
N PHE A 242 16.29 -0.51 -3.66
CA PHE A 242 16.22 0.43 -4.76
C PHE A 242 16.69 -0.24 -6.06
N VAL A 243 15.95 0.00 -7.13
CA VAL A 243 16.26 -0.46 -8.48
C VAL A 243 16.25 0.75 -9.40
N ARG A 244 17.39 1.00 -10.05
CA ARG A 244 17.51 2.02 -11.09
C ARG A 244 17.01 1.46 -12.41
N LEU A 245 16.12 2.19 -13.06
CA LEU A 245 15.49 1.87 -14.33
C LEU A 245 15.71 3.01 -15.32
N SER A 246 15.68 2.68 -16.61
CA SER A 246 15.85 3.66 -17.68
C SER A 246 14.55 4.44 -17.93
N LEU A 247 14.68 5.72 -18.28
CA LEU A 247 13.61 6.50 -18.89
C LEU A 247 13.52 6.19 -20.40
N PRO A 248 12.38 6.46 -21.05
CA PRO A 248 12.21 6.23 -22.49
C PRO A 248 12.93 7.27 -23.36
N PHE A 249 13.50 8.30 -22.74
CA PHE A 249 14.18 9.41 -23.40
C PHE A 249 15.49 9.74 -22.68
N GLN A 250 16.39 10.40 -23.39
CA GLN A 250 17.62 10.93 -22.81
C GLN A 250 17.33 12.26 -22.12
N SER A 251 17.56 12.31 -20.81
CA SER A 251 17.42 13.54 -20.05
C SER A 251 18.72 14.36 -20.09
N PHE A 252 18.63 15.64 -20.45
CA PHE A 252 19.77 16.56 -20.42
C PHE A 252 20.04 17.07 -18.99
N PRO A 253 21.28 17.50 -18.66
CA PRO A 253 21.65 17.95 -17.31
C PRO A 253 20.80 19.11 -16.76
N ASN A 254 20.14 19.86 -17.64
CA ASN A 254 19.26 20.98 -17.28
C ASN A 254 17.79 20.57 -17.07
N ALA A 255 17.41 19.33 -17.39
CA ALA A 255 16.07 18.81 -17.16
C ALA A 255 15.88 18.56 -15.65
N VAL A 256 15.12 19.44 -15.00
CA VAL A 256 14.99 19.46 -13.53
C VAL A 256 13.92 18.50 -13.03
N PHE A 257 12.98 18.06 -13.88
CA PHE A 257 11.82 17.30 -13.44
C PHE A 257 11.11 16.55 -14.56
N ALA A 258 10.69 15.31 -14.27
CA ALA A 258 9.82 14.51 -15.14
C ALA A 258 8.67 13.96 -14.29
N PRO A 259 7.48 14.60 -14.29
CA PRO A 259 6.33 14.12 -13.54
C PRO A 259 6.01 12.67 -13.89
N LEU A 260 5.59 11.89 -12.90
CA LEU A 260 5.05 10.54 -13.08
C LEU A 260 3.55 10.52 -12.84
N SER A 261 2.86 9.60 -13.52
CA SER A 261 1.45 9.33 -13.28
C SER A 261 1.13 7.86 -13.57
N VAL A 262 0.05 7.35 -12.98
CA VAL A 262 -0.39 5.95 -13.15
C VAL A 262 -1.57 5.91 -14.10
N VAL A 263 -1.44 5.15 -15.19
CA VAL A 263 -2.51 4.95 -16.16
C VAL A 263 -3.22 3.65 -15.84
N LYS A 264 -4.49 3.79 -15.52
CA LYS A 264 -5.41 2.70 -15.27
C LYS A 264 -5.04 1.70 -14.16
N ASP A 265 -4.16 2.06 -13.22
CA ASP A 265 -3.60 1.17 -12.17
C ASP A 265 -2.81 -0.04 -12.74
N GLU A 266 -2.46 0.03 -14.02
CA GLU A 266 -1.82 -1.06 -14.77
C GLU A 266 -0.48 -0.65 -15.40
N LYS A 267 -0.30 0.64 -15.67
CA LYS A 267 0.86 1.18 -16.37
C LYS A 267 1.37 2.43 -15.66
N LEU A 268 2.68 2.64 -15.74
CA LEU A 268 3.32 3.90 -15.41
C LEU A 268 3.41 4.79 -16.65
N SER A 269 3.27 6.10 -16.45
CA SER A 269 3.51 7.13 -17.46
C SER A 269 4.45 8.20 -16.93
N VAL A 270 5.22 8.79 -17.83
CA VAL A 270 6.15 9.89 -17.53
C VAL A 270 5.96 11.00 -18.55
N LEU A 271 5.98 12.24 -18.07
CA LEU A 271 5.98 13.42 -18.92
C LEU A 271 7.41 13.90 -19.11
N ASP A 272 7.75 14.04 -20.38
CA ASP A 272 8.98 14.64 -20.89
C ASP A 272 8.63 16.03 -21.45
N LEU A 273 9.39 17.04 -21.06
CA LEU A 273 9.20 18.41 -21.53
C LEU A 273 10.52 18.90 -22.11
N ASP A 274 10.60 18.92 -23.43
CA ASP A 274 11.74 19.42 -24.17
C ASP A 274 11.59 20.92 -24.38
N ILE A 275 12.40 21.70 -23.66
CA ILE A 275 12.45 23.15 -23.75
C ILE A 275 13.76 23.53 -24.42
N GLN A 276 13.68 23.95 -25.68
CA GLN A 276 14.79 24.56 -26.42
C GLN A 276 14.52 26.06 -26.61
N GLU A 277 15.50 26.81 -27.11
CA GLU A 277 15.39 28.28 -27.26
C GLU A 277 14.18 28.73 -28.11
N SER A 278 13.63 27.86 -28.95
CA SER A 278 12.52 28.18 -29.87
C SER A 278 11.46 27.07 -29.97
N SER A 279 11.47 26.08 -29.08
CA SER A 279 10.49 24.99 -29.08
C SER A 279 10.18 24.50 -27.68
N CYS A 280 8.90 24.36 -27.36
CA CYS A 280 8.40 23.75 -26.12
C CYS A 280 7.53 22.53 -26.45
N VAL A 281 8.15 21.34 -26.53
CA VAL A 281 7.45 20.10 -26.90
C VAL A 281 7.23 19.24 -25.66
N MET A 282 5.96 18.95 -25.38
CA MET A 282 5.55 18.04 -24.31
C MET A 282 5.29 16.64 -24.89
N LYS A 283 5.94 15.62 -24.34
CA LYS A 283 5.72 14.21 -24.70
C LYS A 283 5.31 13.41 -23.47
N ILE A 284 4.31 12.54 -23.61
CA ILE A 284 3.89 11.62 -22.56
C ILE A 284 4.16 10.19 -23.01
N TRP A 285 5.04 9.53 -22.26
CA TRP A 285 5.43 8.15 -22.49
C TRP A 285 4.69 7.22 -21.54
N VAL A 286 4.37 6.02 -22.01
CA VAL A 286 3.65 5.01 -21.23
C VAL A 286 4.37 3.68 -21.33
N THR A 287 4.39 2.97 -20.21
CA THR A 287 4.93 1.61 -20.12
C THR A 287 4.00 0.59 -20.77
N ASN A 288 4.55 -0.57 -21.12
CA ASN A 288 3.73 -1.76 -21.30
C ASN A 288 3.05 -2.13 -19.98
N LYS A 289 2.00 -2.94 -20.04
CA LYS A 289 1.28 -3.39 -18.85
C LYS A 289 2.27 -4.05 -17.88
N VAL A 290 2.27 -3.57 -16.64
CA VAL A 290 3.09 -4.14 -15.57
C VAL A 290 2.33 -5.34 -15.03
N ASP A 291 2.73 -6.52 -15.47
CA ASP A 291 2.18 -7.79 -15.00
C ASP A 291 2.87 -8.24 -13.70
N ASP A 292 2.17 -9.08 -12.93
CA ASP A 292 2.65 -9.57 -11.62
C ASP A 292 3.84 -10.58 -11.73
N GLU A 293 4.24 -10.92 -12.96
CA GLU A 293 5.30 -11.90 -13.29
C GLU A 293 6.72 -11.32 -13.34
N ASP A 294 6.94 -10.13 -12.74
CA ASP A 294 8.29 -9.57 -12.53
C ASP A 294 9.10 -9.37 -13.81
N LYS A 295 8.44 -9.14 -14.95
CA LYS A 295 9.11 -8.63 -16.13
C LYS A 295 9.56 -7.19 -15.83
N ASP A 296 10.80 -6.90 -16.19
CA ASP A 296 11.33 -5.54 -16.08
C ASP A 296 10.38 -4.54 -16.74
N LEU A 297 10.17 -3.41 -16.05
CA LEU A 297 9.33 -2.33 -16.54
C LEU A 297 9.87 -1.86 -17.89
N SER A 298 9.07 -2.02 -18.93
CA SER A 298 9.43 -1.68 -20.30
C SER A 298 8.55 -0.56 -20.83
N TRP A 299 9.17 0.39 -21.52
CA TRP A 299 8.48 1.47 -22.19
C TRP A 299 7.98 1.04 -23.57
N ARG A 300 6.91 1.68 -24.03
CA ARG A 300 6.53 1.61 -25.45
C ARG A 300 7.59 2.28 -26.32
N SER A 301 7.68 1.84 -27.57
CA SER A 301 8.56 2.46 -28.58
C SER A 301 8.19 3.92 -28.86
N ASP A 302 6.90 4.23 -28.80
CA ASP A 302 6.36 5.53 -29.18
C ASP A 302 5.67 6.21 -28.00
N CYS A 303 5.75 7.54 -27.94
CA CYS A 303 4.98 8.32 -27.00
C CYS A 303 3.49 8.31 -27.36
N VAL A 304 2.63 8.40 -26.36
CA VAL A 304 1.16 8.37 -26.55
C VAL A 304 0.62 9.73 -26.97
N LEU A 305 1.22 10.79 -26.44
CA LEU A 305 0.83 12.17 -26.72
C LEU A 305 2.09 13.02 -26.91
N GLU A 306 2.16 13.74 -28.03
CA GLU A 306 3.17 14.74 -28.34
C GLU A 306 2.47 16.05 -28.67
N VAL A 307 2.84 17.12 -27.98
CA VAL A 307 2.18 18.42 -28.10
C VAL A 307 3.23 19.51 -28.19
N ASP A 308 3.18 20.27 -29.28
CA ASP A 308 3.92 21.52 -29.42
C ASP A 308 3.14 22.63 -28.73
N LEU A 309 3.62 23.03 -27.55
CA LEU A 309 2.95 24.01 -26.69
C LEU A 309 3.05 25.44 -27.24
N ASP A 310 3.99 25.72 -28.13
CA ASP A 310 4.16 27.06 -28.71
C ASP A 310 3.02 27.41 -29.68
N LYS A 311 2.31 26.40 -30.21
CA LYS A 311 1.11 26.57 -31.04
C LYS A 311 -0.05 27.25 -30.32
N PHE A 312 -0.05 27.27 -28.98
CA PHE A 312 -1.18 27.76 -28.19
C PHE A 312 -0.96 29.16 -27.60
N GLU A 313 0.09 29.87 -28.02
CA GLU A 313 0.40 31.25 -27.58
C GLU A 313 0.33 31.42 -26.05
N LEU A 314 0.93 30.47 -25.33
CA LEU A 314 0.83 30.41 -23.87
C LEU A 314 1.49 31.63 -23.23
N PRO A 315 0.88 32.21 -22.17
CA PRO A 315 1.35 33.47 -21.58
C PRO A 315 2.68 33.35 -20.82
N SER A 316 3.15 32.13 -20.56
CA SER A 316 4.41 31.86 -19.85
C SER A 316 4.85 30.40 -20.01
N VAL A 317 6.13 30.14 -19.68
CA VAL A 317 6.72 28.79 -19.71
C VAL A 317 5.92 27.83 -18.83
N VAL A 318 5.54 26.70 -19.42
CA VAL A 318 4.81 25.64 -18.74
C VAL A 318 5.76 24.83 -17.87
N LYS A 319 5.44 24.65 -16.59
CA LYS A 319 6.21 23.82 -15.65
C LYS A 319 5.30 22.78 -15.02
N VAL A 320 5.03 21.72 -15.77
CA VAL A 320 4.10 20.67 -15.34
C VAL A 320 4.62 20.03 -14.05
N SER A 321 3.81 20.03 -13.02
CA SER A 321 4.12 19.39 -11.73
C SER A 321 3.48 18.01 -11.58
N SER A 322 2.32 17.81 -12.20
CA SER A 322 1.57 16.56 -12.19
C SER A 322 0.59 16.52 -13.37
N PHE A 323 0.20 15.32 -13.79
CA PHE A 323 -0.73 15.13 -14.91
C PHE A 323 -1.52 13.82 -14.77
N LEU A 324 -2.62 13.74 -15.50
CA LEU A 324 -3.39 12.51 -15.73
C LEU A 324 -3.57 12.34 -17.24
N LEU A 325 -3.28 11.14 -17.74
CA LEU A 325 -3.37 10.81 -19.17
C LEU A 325 -4.62 10.00 -19.48
N ASP A 326 -5.46 10.48 -20.39
CA ASP A 326 -6.37 9.64 -21.16
C ASP A 326 -5.61 9.01 -22.34
N GLU A 327 -5.25 7.74 -22.19
CA GLU A 327 -4.55 7.00 -23.24
C GLU A 327 -5.43 6.74 -24.47
N GLU A 328 -6.75 6.54 -24.29
CA GLU A 328 -7.66 6.20 -25.39
C GLU A 328 -7.90 7.39 -26.31
N ASN A 329 -7.98 8.57 -25.72
CA ASN A 329 -8.35 9.80 -26.43
C ASN A 329 -7.16 10.72 -26.67
N LYS A 330 -5.96 10.32 -26.22
CA LYS A 330 -4.72 11.09 -26.33
C LYS A 330 -4.86 12.52 -25.79
N VAL A 331 -5.47 12.63 -24.62
CA VAL A 331 -5.67 13.91 -23.92
C VAL A 331 -5.07 13.81 -22.54
N ALA A 332 -4.44 14.87 -22.06
CA ALA A 332 -3.94 14.95 -20.70
C ALA A 332 -4.56 16.12 -19.95
N VAL A 333 -4.83 15.90 -18.65
CA VAL A 333 -5.11 16.98 -17.70
C VAL A 333 -3.81 17.27 -16.98
N CYS A 334 -3.25 18.46 -17.20
CA CYS A 334 -1.97 18.86 -16.64
C CYS A 334 -2.18 19.95 -15.58
N CYS A 335 -1.35 19.90 -14.55
CA CYS A 335 -1.25 20.97 -13.56
C CYS A 335 0.17 21.54 -13.60
N ASP A 336 0.28 22.86 -13.65
CA ASP A 336 1.56 23.55 -13.64
C ASP A 336 1.64 24.62 -12.55
N LEU A 337 2.88 25.02 -12.27
CA LEU A 337 3.19 26.08 -11.32
C LEU A 337 4.10 27.11 -11.98
N ASP A 338 3.59 28.32 -12.10
CA ASP A 338 4.31 29.50 -12.58
C ASP A 338 4.44 30.56 -11.49
N TRP A 339 5.22 31.60 -11.74
CA TRP A 339 5.41 32.70 -10.80
C TRP A 339 5.75 34.01 -11.52
N ASP A 340 5.21 35.12 -11.01
CA ASP A 340 5.63 36.45 -11.44
C ASP A 340 6.69 37.01 -10.47
N ARG A 341 7.47 37.96 -11.00
CA ARG A 341 8.52 38.64 -10.23
C ARG A 341 8.20 40.12 -10.13
N ASP A 342 8.59 40.73 -9.02
CA ASP A 342 8.59 42.19 -8.87
C ASP A 342 9.83 42.82 -9.52
N ASP A 343 9.90 44.15 -9.51
CA ASP A 343 11.00 44.94 -10.07
C ASP A 343 12.35 44.64 -9.39
N GLU A 344 12.34 44.07 -8.17
CA GLU A 344 13.52 43.61 -7.43
C GLU A 344 13.86 42.13 -7.72
N ASN A 345 13.26 41.53 -8.75
CA ASN A 345 13.44 40.14 -9.18
C ASN A 345 13.02 39.10 -8.11
N ARG A 346 12.21 39.50 -7.11
CA ARG A 346 11.67 38.60 -6.08
C ARG A 346 10.36 38.00 -6.55
N ILE A 347 10.13 36.73 -6.20
CA ILE A 347 8.86 36.07 -6.51
C ILE A 347 7.74 36.76 -5.75
N ARG A 348 6.77 37.32 -6.47
CA ARG A 348 5.66 38.09 -5.90
C ARG A 348 4.44 37.20 -5.69
N ASN A 349 4.04 36.47 -6.72
CA ASN A 349 2.91 35.57 -6.72
C ASN A 349 3.29 34.21 -7.33
N PHE A 350 2.59 33.18 -6.88
CA PHE A 350 2.56 31.88 -7.53
C PHE A 350 1.25 31.75 -8.30
N ILE A 351 1.33 31.17 -9.49
CA ILE A 351 0.19 30.93 -10.37
C ILE A 351 0.08 29.43 -10.56
N THR A 352 -1.00 28.83 -10.07
CA THR A 352 -1.33 27.43 -10.34
C THR A 352 -2.34 27.38 -11.48
N ARG A 353 -2.06 26.60 -12.53
CA ARG A 353 -3.03 26.36 -13.62
C ARG A 353 -3.35 24.89 -13.73
N ILE A 354 -4.60 24.60 -14.12
CA ILE A 354 -5.02 23.28 -14.60
C ILE A 354 -5.56 23.49 -16.00
N TYR A 355 -5.09 22.67 -16.92
CA TYR A 355 -5.50 22.72 -18.31
C TYR A 355 -5.61 21.33 -18.90
N ILE A 356 -6.46 21.21 -19.92
CA ILE A 356 -6.65 20.03 -20.73
C ILE A 356 -5.88 20.25 -22.03
N VAL A 357 -5.07 19.28 -22.43
CA VAL A 357 -4.20 19.39 -23.61
C VAL A 357 -4.23 18.10 -24.44
N GLY A 358 -4.20 18.25 -25.75
CA GLY A 358 -4.10 17.18 -26.76
C GLY A 358 -3.35 17.69 -27.98
N GLU A 359 -3.20 16.87 -29.02
CA GLU A 359 -2.36 17.17 -30.20
C GLU A 359 -2.67 18.56 -30.82
N ASP A 360 -3.96 18.90 -30.96
CA ASP A 360 -4.44 20.18 -31.52
C ASP A 360 -5.38 20.94 -30.59
N MET A 361 -5.31 20.67 -29.27
CA MET A 361 -6.20 21.31 -28.31
C MET A 361 -5.48 21.75 -27.05
N TYR A 362 -5.82 22.94 -26.58
CA TYR A 362 -5.45 23.43 -25.27
C TYR A 362 -6.62 24.18 -24.67
N LYS A 363 -6.98 23.85 -23.43
CA LYS A 363 -8.02 24.53 -22.68
C LYS A 363 -7.63 24.68 -21.23
N GLN A 364 -7.36 25.91 -20.80
CA GLN A 364 -7.22 26.22 -19.38
C GLN A 364 -8.60 26.14 -18.70
N VAL A 365 -8.70 25.31 -17.67
CA VAL A 365 -9.94 25.08 -16.91
C VAL A 365 -9.89 25.64 -15.49
N TYR A 366 -8.68 25.95 -14.99
CA TYR A 366 -8.47 26.54 -13.68
C TYR A 366 -7.24 27.44 -13.66
N LYS A 367 -7.31 28.55 -12.91
CA LYS A 367 -6.18 29.43 -12.61
C LYS A 367 -6.37 30.05 -11.24
N GLU A 368 -5.38 29.91 -10.37
CA GLU A 368 -5.33 30.57 -9.06
C GLU A 368 -4.00 31.29 -8.89
N THR A 369 -4.06 32.51 -8.34
CA THR A 369 -2.87 33.33 -8.04
C THR A 369 -2.79 33.55 -6.54
N THR A 370 -1.72 33.07 -5.90
CA THR A 370 -1.49 33.21 -4.46
C THR A 370 -0.27 34.09 -4.18
N ARG A 371 -0.37 34.98 -3.17
CA ARG A 371 0.75 35.86 -2.78
C ARG A 371 1.85 35.05 -2.10
N GLY A 372 3.09 35.35 -2.44
CA GLY A 372 4.30 34.61 -2.08
C GLY A 372 4.32 34.12 -0.63
N THR A 373 4.19 32.81 -0.46
CA THR A 373 4.59 32.13 0.79
C THR A 373 5.94 31.44 0.57
N ARG A 374 6.79 31.38 1.60
CA ARG A 374 8.13 30.76 1.52
C ARG A 374 8.12 29.25 1.21
N PHE A 375 6.95 28.60 1.21
CA PHE A 375 6.85 27.14 1.09
C PHE A 375 6.46 26.74 -0.33
N LYS A 376 7.42 26.11 -1.04
CA LYS A 376 7.26 25.59 -2.40
C LYS A 376 6.55 24.23 -2.35
N LEU A 377 5.22 24.19 -2.43
CA LEU A 377 4.49 22.95 -2.66
C LEU A 377 3.95 22.94 -4.07
N ARG A 378 4.49 22.06 -4.91
CA ARG A 378 3.97 21.90 -6.26
C ARG A 378 2.58 21.27 -6.19
N PRO A 379 1.64 21.72 -7.03
CA PRO A 379 0.31 21.16 -7.05
C PRO A 379 0.38 19.71 -7.55
N LEU A 380 -0.43 18.85 -6.95
CA LEU A 380 -0.45 17.42 -7.21
C LEU A 380 -1.87 17.00 -7.61
N LEU A 381 -1.98 16.49 -8.82
CA LEU A 381 -3.14 15.80 -9.34
C LEU A 381 -2.85 14.31 -9.36
N LEU A 382 -3.70 13.52 -8.70
CA LEU A 382 -3.58 12.07 -8.64
C LEU A 382 -4.96 11.41 -8.70
N THR A 383 -5.01 10.19 -9.20
CA THR A 383 -6.22 9.36 -9.19
C THR A 383 -5.96 8.10 -8.40
N TYR A 384 -6.99 7.62 -7.71
CA TYR A 384 -6.92 6.36 -6.99
C TYR A 384 -8.24 5.61 -7.12
N VAL A 385 -8.16 4.28 -7.01
CA VAL A 385 -9.33 3.42 -6.90
C VAL A 385 -9.57 3.15 -5.42
N PRO A 386 -10.69 3.62 -4.84
CA PRO A 386 -11.05 3.27 -3.48
C PRO A 386 -11.21 1.74 -3.34
N SER A 387 -10.51 1.12 -2.37
CA SER A 387 -10.53 -0.33 -2.15
C SER A 387 -11.16 -0.70 -0.79
N GLN A 388 -11.82 -1.86 -0.73
CA GLN A 388 -12.37 -2.41 0.52
C GLN A 388 -11.28 -3.21 1.25
N THR A 389 -10.41 -2.52 1.99
CA THR A 389 -9.44 -3.15 2.91
C THR A 389 -9.80 -2.78 4.35
N ARG A 390 -9.96 -3.77 5.23
CA ARG A 390 -10.38 -3.57 6.61
C ARG A 390 -9.25 -3.94 7.58
N GLU A 391 -8.95 -3.05 8.52
CA GLU A 391 -8.06 -3.35 9.63
C GLU A 391 -8.84 -4.09 10.74
N ILE A 392 -8.39 -5.28 11.13
CA ILE A 392 -8.95 -6.00 12.29
C ILE A 392 -8.12 -5.60 13.50
N LYS A 393 -8.63 -4.65 14.29
CA LYS A 393 -7.97 -4.23 15.53
C LYS A 393 -8.16 -5.29 16.62
N PRO A 394 -7.10 -5.69 17.35
CA PRO A 394 -7.21 -6.57 18.49
C PRO A 394 -8.08 -5.95 19.58
N ARG A 395 -8.62 -6.80 20.46
CA ARG A 395 -9.43 -6.37 21.60
C ARG A 395 -8.60 -5.59 22.64
N THR A 396 -7.32 -5.95 22.78
CA THR A 396 -6.34 -5.25 23.64
C THR A 396 -5.29 -4.52 22.79
N CYS A 397 -4.37 -3.78 23.40
CA CYS A 397 -3.26 -3.14 22.66
C CYS A 397 -2.38 -4.20 21.97
N TYR A 398 -1.81 -3.83 20.81
CA TYR A 398 -0.81 -4.65 20.11
C TYR A 398 0.42 -4.86 21.01
N GLY A 399 0.80 -6.12 21.21
CA GLY A 399 2.07 -6.51 21.81
C GLY A 399 3.11 -6.79 20.72
N SER A 400 4.39 -6.50 20.98
CA SER A 400 5.48 -6.81 20.05
C SER A 400 5.61 -8.30 19.76
N ASP A 401 5.13 -9.14 20.68
CA ASP A 401 5.26 -10.60 20.66
C ASP A 401 3.92 -11.28 20.32
N ASP A 402 2.95 -10.51 19.83
CA ASP A 402 1.67 -11.07 19.40
C ASP A 402 1.87 -11.98 18.19
N THR A 403 1.32 -13.19 18.26
CA THR A 403 1.32 -14.15 17.15
C THR A 403 -0.11 -14.42 16.71
N TYR A 404 -0.28 -14.69 15.41
CA TYR A 404 -1.59 -14.87 14.81
C TYR A 404 -1.65 -16.19 14.04
N ALA A 405 -2.80 -16.83 14.08
CA ALA A 405 -3.09 -18.06 13.36
C ALA A 405 -4.42 -17.90 12.61
N LEU A 406 -4.50 -18.46 11.40
CA LEU A 406 -5.71 -18.43 10.58
C LEU A 406 -6.20 -19.85 10.33
N GLY A 407 -7.48 -20.11 10.63
CA GLY A 407 -8.12 -21.40 10.39
C GLY A 407 -9.59 -21.26 10.05
N TYR A 408 -10.26 -22.38 9.77
CA TYR A 408 -11.66 -22.42 9.36
C TYR A 408 -12.38 -23.67 9.90
N VAL A 409 -13.71 -23.59 10.06
CA VAL A 409 -14.50 -24.60 10.80
C VAL A 409 -15.23 -25.63 9.91
N ASN A 410 -15.19 -25.53 8.58
CA ASN A 410 -15.85 -26.50 7.68
C ASN A 410 -15.11 -26.61 6.33
N ASP A 411 -15.31 -27.71 5.59
CA ASP A 411 -14.80 -27.85 4.21
C ASP A 411 -15.42 -26.86 3.22
N SER A 412 -16.51 -26.19 3.60
CA SER A 412 -16.98 -25.01 2.87
C SER A 412 -16.00 -23.86 3.13
N LYS A 413 -15.13 -23.60 2.16
CA LYS A 413 -14.23 -22.44 2.09
C LYS A 413 -14.99 -21.10 1.96
N SER A 414 -16.08 -20.92 2.69
CA SER A 414 -16.80 -19.67 2.84
C SER A 414 -16.04 -18.79 3.83
N PHE A 415 -15.87 -17.50 3.53
CA PHE A 415 -15.13 -16.56 4.38
C PHE A 415 -15.70 -16.47 5.81
N SER A 416 -17.01 -16.65 5.96
CA SER A 416 -17.69 -16.71 7.26
C SER A 416 -17.27 -17.88 8.15
N SER A 417 -16.58 -18.89 7.60
CA SER A 417 -16.05 -20.03 8.36
C SER A 417 -14.67 -19.76 8.94
N TYR A 418 -13.98 -18.71 8.49
CA TYR A 418 -12.64 -18.39 8.94
C TYR A 418 -12.66 -17.70 10.30
N LYS A 419 -11.61 -17.99 11.06
CA LYS A 419 -11.36 -17.44 12.39
C LYS A 419 -9.88 -17.09 12.52
N ILE A 420 -9.58 -16.02 13.24
CA ILE A 420 -8.20 -15.64 13.56
C ILE A 420 -7.98 -15.91 15.04
N LEU A 421 -7.00 -16.75 15.36
CA LEU A 421 -6.49 -16.89 16.72
C LEU A 421 -5.37 -15.86 16.90
N ARG A 422 -5.45 -15.05 17.94
CA ARG A 422 -4.36 -14.19 18.41
C ARG A 422 -3.83 -14.76 19.72
N CYS A 423 -2.53 -14.85 19.85
CA CYS A 423 -1.84 -15.12 21.10
C CYS A 423 -1.03 -13.88 21.48
N SER A 424 -1.37 -13.26 22.61
CA SER A 424 -0.62 -12.15 23.17
C SER A 424 0.19 -12.62 24.38
N CYS A 425 1.49 -12.37 24.37
CA CYS A 425 2.38 -12.77 25.45
C CYS A 425 2.85 -11.55 26.24
N TYR A 426 2.74 -11.60 27.57
CA TYR A 426 3.22 -10.53 28.44
C TYR A 426 3.80 -11.09 29.73
N LYS A 427 4.76 -10.36 30.33
CA LYS A 427 5.34 -10.71 31.62
C LYS A 427 4.38 -10.31 32.73
N LYS A 428 3.95 -11.27 33.54
CA LYS A 428 3.14 -11.00 34.74
C LYS A 428 4.04 -10.59 35.92
N ASP A 429 5.17 -11.28 36.09
CA ASP A 429 6.19 -11.04 37.12
C ASP A 429 7.60 -11.32 36.57
N LYS A 430 8.66 -11.14 37.37
CA LYS A 430 10.06 -11.36 36.96
C LYS A 430 10.35 -12.78 36.45
N SER A 431 9.52 -13.77 36.78
CA SER A 431 9.71 -15.19 36.44
C SER A 431 8.61 -15.81 35.57
N ALA A 432 7.49 -15.12 35.32
CA ALA A 432 6.31 -15.73 34.69
C ALA A 432 5.84 -14.94 33.46
N THR A 433 5.81 -15.61 32.32
CA THR A 433 5.20 -15.11 31.08
C THR A 433 3.81 -15.73 30.94
N VAL A 434 2.79 -14.92 30.67
CA VAL A 434 1.43 -15.38 30.40
C VAL A 434 1.17 -15.27 28.90
N ALA A 435 0.60 -16.33 28.33
CA ALA A 435 0.07 -16.32 26.98
C ALA A 435 -1.46 -16.24 27.04
N GLU A 436 -2.02 -15.17 26.49
CA GLU A 436 -3.45 -14.92 26.38
C GLU A 436 -3.92 -15.19 24.94
N PHE A 437 -4.98 -15.99 24.80
CA PHE A 437 -5.54 -16.34 23.51
C PHE A 437 -6.90 -15.68 23.29
N GLU A 438 -7.04 -15.01 22.16
CA GLU A 438 -8.28 -14.39 21.70
C GLU A 438 -8.63 -14.91 20.31
N MET A 439 -9.92 -14.99 20.02
CA MET A 439 -10.42 -15.45 18.74
C MET A 439 -11.26 -14.36 18.08
N TYR A 440 -10.93 -14.03 16.85
CA TYR A 440 -11.75 -13.22 15.97
C TYR A 440 -12.60 -14.13 15.10
N ASP A 441 -13.91 -13.94 15.17
CA ASP A 441 -14.84 -14.61 14.27
C ASP A 441 -15.21 -13.66 13.13
N LEU A 442 -14.84 -14.04 11.89
CA LEU A 442 -15.07 -13.18 10.72
C LEU A 442 -16.56 -13.05 10.37
N SER A 443 -17.40 -14.02 10.74
CA SER A 443 -18.85 -13.94 10.53
C SER A 443 -19.49 -12.89 11.43
N SER A 444 -19.06 -12.81 12.69
CA SER A 444 -19.57 -11.82 13.66
C SER A 444 -18.80 -10.49 13.61
N GLY A 445 -17.60 -10.49 13.05
CA GLY A 445 -16.69 -9.36 13.03
C GLY A 445 -16.21 -8.92 14.41
N SER A 446 -16.18 -9.84 15.39
CA SER A 446 -15.89 -9.55 16.80
C SER A 446 -14.82 -10.47 17.39
N TRP A 447 -14.06 -9.94 18.35
CA TRP A 447 -13.12 -10.70 19.18
C TRP A 447 -13.80 -11.25 20.42
N ARG A 448 -13.42 -12.47 20.81
CA ARG A 448 -13.72 -13.02 22.13
C ARG A 448 -12.48 -13.61 22.77
N PHE A 449 -12.44 -13.57 24.09
CA PHE A 449 -11.42 -14.24 24.88
C PHE A 449 -11.65 -15.75 24.80
N LEU A 450 -10.57 -16.53 24.67
CA LEU A 450 -10.62 -17.99 24.75
C LEU A 450 -10.15 -18.45 26.13
N TYR A 451 -8.86 -18.33 26.40
CA TYR A 451 -8.22 -18.72 27.65
C TYR A 451 -6.81 -18.13 27.72
N ASN A 452 -6.21 -18.18 28.90
CA ASN A 452 -4.81 -17.88 29.10
C ASN A 452 -4.14 -19.00 29.90
N PHE A 453 -2.82 -19.12 29.77
CA PHE A 453 -2.03 -20.00 30.62
C PHE A 453 -0.61 -19.46 30.77
N THR A 454 0.09 -19.92 31.81
CA THR A 454 1.49 -19.58 32.03
C THR A 454 2.35 -20.31 31.01
N ARG A 455 3.08 -19.55 30.20
CA ARG A 455 3.86 -20.06 29.08
C ARG A 455 5.20 -20.59 29.59
N ASN A 456 5.35 -21.92 29.58
CA ASN A 456 6.61 -22.63 29.86
C ASN A 456 7.33 -23.09 28.59
N TYR A 457 6.73 -22.86 27.42
CA TYR A 457 7.20 -23.40 26.13
C TYR A 457 7.68 -22.29 25.18
N ARG A 458 8.79 -22.54 24.48
CA ARG A 458 9.31 -21.72 23.37
C ARG A 458 8.63 -22.16 22.07
N ILE A 459 8.31 -21.19 21.21
CA ILE A 459 7.84 -21.45 19.83
C ILE A 459 9.08 -21.37 18.94
N PHE A 460 9.28 -22.38 18.10
CA PHE A 460 10.48 -22.53 17.25
C PHE A 460 10.26 -22.08 15.81
N CYS A 461 9.01 -22.05 15.34
CA CYS A 461 8.67 -21.60 14.00
C CYS A 461 7.29 -20.94 13.98
N ASP A 462 7.04 -20.15 12.93
CA ASP A 462 5.71 -19.59 12.65
C ASP A 462 4.69 -20.69 12.37
N GLY A 463 3.42 -20.35 12.59
CA GLY A 463 2.30 -21.28 12.43
C GLY A 463 2.01 -21.57 10.97
N MET A 464 1.87 -22.86 10.63
CA MET A 464 1.50 -23.30 9.29
C MET A 464 0.07 -23.81 9.29
N SER A 465 -0.78 -23.26 8.43
CA SER A 465 -2.18 -23.68 8.32
C SER A 465 -2.35 -24.81 7.30
N LEU A 466 -2.98 -25.90 7.72
CA LEU A 466 -3.33 -27.04 6.87
C LEU A 466 -4.73 -27.53 7.24
N LYS A 467 -5.61 -27.65 6.24
CA LYS A 467 -6.99 -28.17 6.39
C LYS A 467 -7.77 -27.51 7.54
N GLY A 468 -7.76 -26.19 7.58
CA GLY A 468 -8.51 -25.41 8.55
C GLY A 468 -7.87 -25.28 9.93
N ASN A 469 -6.76 -25.95 10.18
CA ASN A 469 -6.06 -25.92 11.47
C ASN A 469 -4.65 -25.36 11.34
N THR A 470 -4.11 -24.79 12.42
CA THR A 470 -2.73 -24.26 12.43
C THR A 470 -1.82 -25.12 13.29
N TYR A 471 -0.59 -25.29 12.82
CA TYR A 471 0.42 -26.16 13.42
C TYR A 471 1.71 -25.37 13.69
N TRP A 472 2.38 -25.66 14.80
CA TRP A 472 3.64 -25.05 15.22
C TRP A 472 4.58 -26.08 15.81
N VAL A 473 5.88 -25.79 15.83
CA VAL A 473 6.84 -26.52 16.65
C VAL A 473 7.04 -25.76 17.97
N TYR A 474 6.72 -26.45 19.07
CA TYR A 474 6.92 -25.98 20.43
C TYR A 474 8.04 -26.78 21.09
N GLY A 475 8.64 -26.23 22.14
CA GLY A 475 9.52 -27.03 22.99
C GLY A 475 9.91 -26.36 24.29
N ASP A 476 10.33 -27.19 25.23
CA ASP A 476 10.86 -26.80 26.53
C ASP A 476 11.93 -27.81 26.98
N LYS A 477 12.60 -27.52 28.10
CA LYS A 477 13.71 -28.35 28.60
C LYS A 477 13.28 -29.72 29.13
N GLU A 478 12.06 -29.85 29.65
CA GLU A 478 11.52 -31.07 30.24
C GLU A 478 10.94 -32.01 29.18
N THR A 479 10.19 -31.47 28.21
CA THR A 479 9.41 -32.27 27.26
C THR A 479 10.00 -32.32 25.85
N GLY A 480 11.07 -31.55 25.59
CA GLY A 480 11.72 -31.48 24.29
C GLY A 480 10.86 -30.80 23.22
N LEU A 481 11.27 -30.93 21.95
CA LEU A 481 10.53 -30.43 20.80
C LEU A 481 9.30 -31.31 20.52
N PHE A 482 8.16 -30.68 20.23
CA PHE A 482 6.92 -31.36 19.84
C PHE A 482 6.10 -30.48 18.89
N LEU A 483 5.13 -31.09 18.20
CA LEU A 483 4.22 -30.38 17.31
C LEU A 483 2.96 -29.98 18.08
N MET A 484 2.53 -28.73 17.95
CA MET A 484 1.29 -28.22 18.53
C MET A 484 0.32 -27.91 17.42
N LYS A 485 -0.89 -28.47 17.46
CA LYS A 485 -2.01 -28.13 16.57
C LYS A 485 -3.01 -27.27 17.35
N PHE A 486 -3.50 -26.19 16.79
CA PHE A 486 -4.74 -25.57 17.23
C PHE A 486 -5.87 -26.01 16.30
N ASP A 487 -6.83 -26.70 16.87
CA ASP A 487 -8.00 -27.16 16.14
C ASP A 487 -9.09 -26.07 16.18
N PHE A 488 -9.40 -25.46 15.05
CA PHE A 488 -10.37 -24.36 14.98
C PHE A 488 -11.83 -24.81 15.09
N THR A 489 -12.08 -26.11 14.89
CA THR A 489 -13.41 -26.71 15.01
C THR A 489 -13.75 -26.93 16.48
N THR A 490 -12.81 -27.48 17.24
CA THR A 490 -12.97 -27.75 18.69
C THR A 490 -12.44 -26.63 19.59
N GLU A 491 -11.68 -25.69 19.02
CA GLU A 491 -11.02 -24.55 19.67
C GLU A 491 -10.02 -24.93 20.77
N LYS A 492 -9.31 -26.04 20.54
CA LYS A 492 -8.38 -26.63 21.50
C LYS A 492 -7.01 -26.83 20.90
N PHE A 493 -6.00 -26.67 21.76
CA PHE A 493 -4.64 -27.13 21.45
C PHE A 493 -4.55 -28.64 21.60
N VAL A 494 -3.88 -29.27 20.64
CA VAL A 494 -3.59 -30.71 20.61
C VAL A 494 -2.09 -30.87 20.44
N ARG A 495 -1.46 -31.56 21.40
CA ARG A 495 -0.05 -31.92 21.32
C ARG A 495 0.10 -33.16 20.45
N LEU A 496 1.03 -33.11 19.50
CA LEU A 496 1.36 -34.17 18.56
C LEU A 496 2.86 -34.47 18.63
N SER A 497 3.22 -35.72 18.36
CA SER A 497 4.62 -36.16 18.36
C SER A 497 5.34 -35.70 17.09
N LEU A 498 6.62 -35.35 17.24
CA LEU A 498 7.53 -35.18 16.12
C LEU A 498 8.16 -36.53 15.73
N PRO A 499 8.61 -36.71 14.48
CA PRO A 499 9.27 -37.94 14.02
C PRO A 499 10.72 -38.07 14.55
N PHE A 500 11.15 -37.14 15.40
CA PHE A 500 12.42 -37.12 16.09
C PHE A 500 12.22 -36.59 17.50
N GLN A 501 13.17 -36.87 18.38
CA GLN A 501 13.21 -36.33 19.72
C GLN A 501 14.44 -35.44 19.85
N SER A 502 14.23 -34.20 20.25
CA SER A 502 15.33 -33.30 20.64
C SER A 502 14.95 -32.53 21.89
N PHE A 503 15.87 -32.49 22.84
CA PHE A 503 15.76 -31.68 24.06
C PHE A 503 16.67 -30.45 24.01
N ASN A 504 17.44 -30.30 22.93
CA ASN A 504 18.31 -29.16 22.74
C ASN A 504 17.52 -28.00 22.15
N LEU A 505 17.27 -26.97 22.97
CA LEU A 505 16.51 -25.78 22.54
C LEU A 505 17.29 -24.86 21.61
N GLU A 506 18.56 -25.16 21.32
CA GLU A 506 19.34 -24.51 20.27
C GLU A 506 19.16 -25.19 18.91
N ASP A 507 18.58 -26.39 18.83
CA ASP A 507 18.34 -27.04 17.54
C ASP A 507 17.38 -26.22 16.67
N THR A 508 17.61 -26.27 15.35
CA THR A 508 16.70 -25.63 14.39
C THR A 508 15.57 -26.59 14.04
N ALA A 509 14.34 -26.11 14.16
CA ALA A 509 13.16 -26.81 13.69
C ALA A 509 12.27 -25.87 12.86
N ALA A 510 11.88 -26.31 11.67
CA ALA A 510 11.01 -25.54 10.79
C ALA A 510 9.86 -26.41 10.26
N LEU A 511 8.71 -25.78 10.03
CA LEU A 511 7.51 -26.42 9.50
C LEU A 511 7.18 -25.85 8.13
N SER A 512 6.65 -26.67 7.23
CA SER A 512 6.14 -26.24 5.93
C SER A 512 4.99 -27.14 5.48
N VAL A 513 4.22 -26.68 4.50
CA VAL A 513 3.09 -27.42 3.91
C VAL A 513 3.48 -27.87 2.50
N VAL A 514 3.32 -29.17 2.23
CA VAL A 514 3.65 -29.77 0.93
C VAL A 514 2.36 -30.05 0.16
N LYS A 515 2.20 -29.35 -0.97
CA LYS A 515 1.07 -29.50 -1.92
C LYS A 515 -0.31 -29.43 -1.25
N ASP A 516 -0.45 -28.58 -0.22
CA ASP A 516 -1.68 -28.37 0.57
C ASP A 516 -2.28 -29.64 1.21
N LYS A 517 -1.49 -30.71 1.33
CA LYS A 517 -2.00 -32.03 1.75
C LYS A 517 -1.20 -32.67 2.88
N LYS A 518 0.02 -32.22 3.09
CA LYS A 518 0.98 -32.83 4.02
C LYS A 518 1.73 -31.74 4.77
N LEU A 519 2.14 -32.04 6.00
CA LEU A 519 3.11 -31.23 6.72
C LEU A 519 4.50 -31.80 6.46
N SER A 520 5.49 -30.93 6.34
CA SER A 520 6.89 -31.30 6.41
C SER A 520 7.55 -30.61 7.58
N VAL A 521 8.30 -31.35 8.37
CA VAL A 521 9.13 -30.81 9.45
C VAL A 521 10.60 -31.02 9.11
N LEU A 522 11.39 -29.98 9.32
CA LEU A 522 12.84 -29.97 9.19
C LEU A 522 13.44 -29.90 10.58
N HIS A 523 14.50 -30.68 10.81
CA HIS A 523 15.31 -30.63 12.03
C HIS A 523 16.79 -30.59 11.67
N GLN A 524 17.53 -29.75 12.38
CA GLN A 524 18.99 -29.70 12.34
C GLN A 524 19.51 -29.61 13.78
N ASN A 525 20.37 -30.57 14.14
CA ASN A 525 21.09 -30.58 15.42
C ASN A 525 22.30 -29.64 15.32
N ILE A 526 22.43 -28.70 16.26
CA ILE A 526 23.52 -27.71 16.25
C ILE A 526 24.82 -28.22 16.89
N ILE A 527 24.76 -29.18 17.80
CA ILE A 527 25.92 -29.58 18.64
C ILE A 527 26.74 -30.69 17.98
N GLU A 528 26.09 -31.58 17.22
CA GLU A 528 26.84 -32.51 16.38
C GLU A 528 27.46 -31.70 15.24
N PHE A 529 28.77 -31.80 15.00
CA PHE A 529 29.47 -31.26 13.81
C PHE A 529 28.96 -31.85 12.47
N SER A 530 27.74 -32.40 12.46
CA SER A 530 27.01 -32.88 11.32
C SER A 530 26.24 -31.70 10.72
N ASN A 531 26.57 -31.34 9.48
CA ASN A 531 25.74 -30.47 8.65
C ASN A 531 24.47 -31.20 8.12
N VAL A 532 24.02 -32.25 8.81
CA VAL A 532 22.94 -33.12 8.35
C VAL A 532 21.61 -32.51 8.75
N MET A 533 20.92 -31.97 7.75
CA MET A 533 19.54 -31.54 7.84
C MET A 533 18.62 -32.70 7.47
N ARG A 534 17.63 -33.00 8.33
CA ARG A 534 16.63 -34.04 8.06
C ARG A 534 15.28 -33.39 7.84
N ILE A 535 14.56 -33.86 6.82
CA ILE A 535 13.20 -33.42 6.50
C ILE A 535 12.30 -34.65 6.50
N TRP A 536 11.23 -34.60 7.29
CA TRP A 536 10.18 -35.60 7.30
C TRP A 536 8.91 -34.99 6.73
N VAL A 537 8.15 -35.78 5.97
CA VAL A 537 6.88 -35.37 5.39
C VAL A 537 5.80 -36.35 5.86
N THR A 538 4.68 -35.84 6.35
CA THR A 538 3.57 -36.68 6.80
C THR A 538 2.98 -37.48 5.63
N ASN A 539 2.35 -38.62 5.93
CA ASN A 539 1.37 -39.21 5.02
C ASN A 539 0.18 -38.24 4.85
N LYS A 540 -0.72 -38.49 3.87
CA LYS A 540 -1.89 -37.61 3.68
C LYS A 540 -2.60 -37.46 5.03
N VAL A 541 -2.81 -36.22 5.48
CA VAL A 541 -3.43 -35.91 6.78
C VAL A 541 -4.95 -36.13 6.72
N ASP A 542 -5.43 -37.14 5.98
CA ASP A 542 -6.86 -37.39 5.73
C ASP A 542 -7.44 -38.53 6.60
N GLU A 543 -6.62 -39.30 7.33
CA GLU A 543 -7.09 -40.54 7.99
C GLU A 543 -6.66 -40.70 9.47
N ALA A 544 -6.07 -39.68 10.11
CA ALA A 544 -5.50 -39.83 11.45
C ALA A 544 -6.45 -39.55 12.64
N ASP A 545 -7.71 -39.18 12.41
CA ASP A 545 -8.68 -38.96 13.50
C ASP A 545 -9.33 -40.27 14.01
N LYS A 546 -8.86 -41.46 13.57
CA LYS A 546 -9.43 -42.76 13.97
C LYS A 546 -8.52 -43.76 14.66
N GLU A 547 -7.22 -43.49 14.80
CA GLU A 547 -6.35 -44.38 15.60
C GLU A 547 -5.43 -43.53 16.47
N LEU A 548 -5.89 -43.24 17.69
CA LEU A 548 -5.11 -42.87 18.89
C LEU A 548 -6.09 -42.83 20.08
N SER A 549 -6.60 -44.01 20.44
CA SER A 549 -7.17 -44.31 21.76
C SER A 549 -6.17 -45.11 22.56
#